data_AF-A0A7L3EW43-F1
#
_entry.id   AF-A0A7L3EW43-F1
#
_cell.length_a   1.000
_cell.length_b   1.000
_cell.length_c   1.000
_cell.angle_alpha   90.00
_cell.angle_beta   90.00
_cell.angle_gamma   90.00
#
_symmetry.space_group_name_H-M   'P 1'
#
loop_
_entity.id
_entity.type
_entity.pdbx_description
1 polymer ?
#
loop_
_entity_poly.entity_id
_entity_poly.type
_entity_poly.pdbx_seq_one_letter_code
_entity_poly.pdbx_strand_id
1 'polypeptide(L)'
;NSSHSDVADGGPIFTERLSSWTERNEKRIILSQIISMYLKMLENTDRSKAHIRNISEELHTLKESLSDGSKKIEDLKDLTKLQV
;
A
#
# COMPACT_ATOMS: atom_id res chain seq x y z
N ASN A 1 -14.81 9.21 10.97
CA ASN A 1 -14.20 10.55 11.08
C ASN A 1 -12.69 10.42 11.09
N SER A 2 -12.05 10.52 9.92
CA SER A 2 -10.58 10.47 9.78
C SER A 2 -9.88 11.82 10.01
N SER A 3 -10.66 12.88 10.21
CA SER A 3 -10.16 14.25 10.43
C SER A 3 -10.19 14.69 11.90
N HIS A 4 -10.51 13.78 12.82
CA HIS A 4 -10.45 14.06 14.25
C HIS A 4 -9.01 13.95 14.77
N SER A 5 -8.73 14.61 15.90
CA SER A 5 -7.38 14.67 16.48
C SER A 5 -6.86 13.31 16.96
N ASP A 6 -7.75 12.42 17.42
CA ASP A 6 -7.41 11.07 17.88
C ASP A 6 -6.77 10.21 16.78
N VAL A 7 -7.03 10.53 15.51
CA VAL A 7 -6.42 9.83 14.37
C VAL A 7 -4.91 10.11 14.28
N ALA A 8 -4.42 11.20 14.86
CA ALA A 8 -3.00 11.52 14.92
C ALA A 8 -2.29 10.83 16.10
N ASP A 9 -3.04 10.26 17.06
CA ASP A 9 -2.46 9.56 18.19
C ASP A 9 -1.70 8.32 17.70
N GLY A 10 -0.45 8.15 18.15
CA GLY A 10 0.44 7.07 17.69
C GLY A 10 1.26 7.40 16.45
N GLY A 11 1.09 8.59 15.86
CA GLY A 11 1.95 9.11 14.79
C GLY A 11 1.60 8.59 13.38
N PRO A 12 2.38 9.00 12.37
CA PRO A 12 2.10 8.69 10.97
C PRO A 12 2.35 7.21 10.64
N ILE A 13 1.37 6.56 9.98
CA ILE A 13 1.52 5.17 9.53
C ILE A 13 2.51 5.05 8.37
N PHE A 14 2.39 5.93 7.35
CA PHE A 14 3.18 5.84 6.11
C PHE A 14 4.01 7.08 5.80
N THR A 15 3.51 8.28 6.12
CA THR A 15 4.07 9.54 5.58
C THR A 15 5.50 9.79 6.04
N GLU A 16 5.84 9.47 7.29
CA GLU A 16 7.21 9.57 7.80
C GLU A 16 8.15 8.62 7.03
N ARG A 17 7.77 7.36 6.87
CA ARG A 17 8.60 6.38 6.15
C ARG A 17 8.76 6.72 4.67
N LEU A 18 7.66 7.15 4.02
CA LEU A 18 7.68 7.61 2.63
C LEU A 18 8.58 8.84 2.43
N SER A 19 8.73 9.68 3.44
CA SER A 19 9.66 10.82 3.39
C SER A 19 11.13 10.40 3.47
N SER A 20 11.43 9.31 4.19
CA SER A 20 12.80 8.81 4.38
C SER A 20 13.35 8.01 3.19
N TRP A 21 12.49 7.37 2.39
CA TRP A 21 12.92 6.63 1.21
C TRP A 21 13.03 7.57 0.04
N THR A 22 14.24 7.84 -0.44
CA THR A 22 14.48 8.70 -1.61
C THR A 22 14.67 7.88 -2.88
N GLU A 23 15.11 6.61 -2.75
CA GLU A 23 15.40 5.74 -3.88
C GLU A 23 14.15 5.21 -4.58
N ARG A 24 14.18 5.22 -5.92
CA ARG A 24 13.05 4.80 -6.76
C ARG A 24 12.63 3.35 -6.51
N ASN A 25 13.58 2.44 -6.30
CA ASN A 25 13.29 1.01 -6.12
C ASN A 25 12.66 0.73 -4.75
N GLU A 26 13.19 1.32 -3.68
CA GLU A 26 12.63 1.22 -2.32
C GLU A 26 11.21 1.77 -2.27
N LYS A 27 10.99 2.95 -2.87
CA LYS A 27 9.65 3.55 -3.01
C LYS A 27 8.67 2.61 -3.70
N ARG A 28 9.07 1.94 -4.79
CA ARG A 28 8.19 1.02 -5.53
C ARG A 28 7.80 -0.21 -4.69
N ILE A 29 8.76 -0.76 -3.95
CA ILE A 29 8.54 -1.91 -3.06
C ILE A 29 7.50 -1.53 -1.98
N ILE A 30 7.71 -0.45 -1.25
CA ILE A 30 6.75 -0.09 -0.19
C ILE A 30 5.39 0.33 -0.75
N LEU A 31 5.35 1.06 -1.86
CA LEU A 31 4.08 1.48 -2.47
C LEU A 31 3.23 0.26 -2.86
N SER A 32 3.85 -0.81 -3.36
CA SER A 32 3.14 -2.08 -3.63
C SER A 32 2.48 -2.65 -2.37
N GLN A 33 3.14 -2.58 -1.20
CA GLN A 33 2.55 -3.03 0.07
C GLN A 33 1.41 -2.13 0.54
N ILE A 34 1.59 -0.80 0.47
CA ILE A 34 0.57 0.18 0.87
C ILE A 34 -0.68 0.02 0.02
N ILE A 35 -0.53 -0.06 -1.31
CA ILE A 35 -1.64 -0.24 -2.25
C ILE A 35 -2.36 -1.57 -1.97
N SER A 36 -1.63 -2.66 -1.75
CA SER A 36 -2.23 -3.96 -1.42
C SER A 36 -3.02 -3.90 -0.11
N MET A 37 -2.53 -3.17 0.89
CA MET A 37 -3.24 -2.98 2.16
C MET A 37 -4.55 -2.20 1.97
N TYR A 38 -4.53 -1.09 1.25
CA TYR A 38 -5.75 -0.30 0.99
C TYR A 38 -6.76 -1.06 0.14
N LEU A 39 -6.32 -1.81 -0.88
CA LEU A 39 -7.23 -2.66 -1.66
C LEU A 39 -7.95 -3.68 -0.77
N LYS A 40 -7.23 -4.32 0.16
CA LYS A 40 -7.81 -5.25 1.15
C LYS A 40 -8.79 -4.55 2.09
N MET A 41 -8.49 -3.32 2.54
CA MET A 41 -9.43 -2.54 3.36
C MET A 41 -10.73 -2.22 2.60
N LEU A 42 -10.64 -1.95 1.30
CA LEU A 42 -11.78 -1.62 0.45
C LEU A 42 -12.63 -2.83 0.02
N GLU A 43 -12.13 -4.07 0.16
CA GLU A 43 -12.90 -5.28 -0.16
C GLU A 43 -14.23 -5.36 0.59
N ASN A 44 -14.25 -4.91 1.84
CA ASN A 44 -15.43 -4.96 2.71
C ASN A 44 -16.26 -3.66 2.68
N THR A 45 -15.99 -2.75 1.74
CA THR A 45 -16.69 -1.47 1.63
C THR A 45 -17.76 -1.50 0.54
N ASP A 46 -18.79 -0.68 0.71
CA ASP A 46 -19.88 -0.54 -0.27
C ASP A 46 -19.39 0.10 -1.57
N ARG A 47 -19.17 -0.74 -2.59
CA ARG A 47 -18.69 -0.32 -3.92
C ARG A 47 -19.75 0.34 -4.78
N SER A 48 -21.03 0.40 -4.36
CA SER A 48 -22.04 1.21 -5.06
C SER A 48 -21.74 2.71 -4.96
N LYS A 49 -21.00 3.11 -3.93
CA LYS A 49 -20.53 4.47 -3.75
C LYS A 49 -19.45 4.81 -4.77
N ALA A 50 -19.73 5.78 -5.63
CA ALA A 50 -18.84 6.20 -6.71
C ALA A 50 -17.40 6.50 -6.24
N HIS A 51 -17.22 7.15 -5.08
CA HIS A 51 -15.89 7.45 -4.55
C HIS A 51 -15.09 6.21 -4.15
N ILE A 52 -15.73 5.19 -3.58
CA ILE A 52 -15.08 3.92 -3.24
C ILE A 52 -14.67 3.18 -4.51
N ARG A 53 -15.58 3.13 -5.51
CA ARG A 53 -15.29 2.52 -6.80
C ARG A 53 -14.08 3.19 -7.47
N ASN A 54 -14.12 4.51 -7.62
CA ASN A 54 -13.08 5.28 -8.30
C ASN A 54 -11.72 5.09 -7.61
N ILE A 55 -11.66 5.17 -6.27
CA ILE A 55 -10.42 4.94 -5.52
C ILE A 55 -9.91 3.51 -5.74
N SER A 56 -10.79 2.51 -5.72
CA SER A 56 -10.36 1.13 -5.94
C SER A 56 -9.83 0.89 -7.36
N GLU A 57 -10.46 1.47 -8.38
CA GLU A 57 -10.03 1.37 -9.78
C GLU A 57 -8.64 2.00 -9.96
N GLU A 58 -8.42 3.21 -9.42
CA GLU A 58 -7.12 3.88 -9.43
C GLU A 58 -6.03 3.06 -8.71
N LEU A 59 -6.36 2.48 -7.55
CA LEU A 59 -5.42 1.62 -6.81
C LEU A 59 -5.08 0.33 -7.58
N HIS A 60 -6.03 -0.25 -8.33
CA HIS A 60 -5.74 -1.39 -9.20
C HIS A 60 -4.82 -1.00 -10.37
N THR A 61 -5.09 0.12 -11.04
CA THR A 61 -4.22 0.66 -12.10
C THR A 61 -2.80 0.92 -11.59
N LEU A 62 -2.68 1.54 -10.40
CA LEU A 62 -1.39 1.78 -9.77
C LEU A 62 -0.67 0.47 -9.41
N LYS A 63 -1.38 -0.55 -8.91
CA LYS A 63 -0.80 -1.86 -8.59
C LYS A 63 -0.20 -2.53 -9.83
N GLU A 64 -0.87 -2.47 -10.97
CA GLU A 64 -0.38 -3.03 -12.24
C GLU A 64 0.90 -2.33 -12.71
N SER A 65 0.97 -1.00 -12.56
CA SER A 65 2.17 -0.21 -12.87
C SER A 65 3.38 -0.51 -11.96
N LEU A 66 3.14 -1.20 -10.84
CA LEU A 66 4.13 -1.59 -9.83
C LEU A 66 4.38 -3.11 -9.79
N SER A 67 3.91 -3.86 -10.79
CA SER A 67 3.99 -5.33 -10.86
C SER A 67 5.41 -5.89 -10.65
N ASP A 68 6.45 -5.21 -11.14
CA ASP A 68 7.85 -5.55 -10.86
C ASP A 68 8.22 -5.51 -9.37
N GLY A 69 7.63 -4.59 -8.60
CA GLY A 69 7.84 -4.45 -7.16
C GLY A 69 7.15 -5.56 -6.36
N SER A 70 5.96 -5.98 -6.80
CA SER A 70 5.20 -7.06 -6.16
C SER A 70 5.94 -8.41 -6.25
N LYS A 71 6.48 -8.74 -7.44
CA LYS A 71 7.29 -9.95 -7.64
C LYS A 71 8.55 -9.95 -6.77
N LYS A 72 9.27 -8.81 -6.71
CA LYS A 72 10.46 -8.67 -5.85
C LYS A 72 10.18 -8.91 -4.37
N ILE A 73 9.01 -8.52 -3.88
CA ILE A 73 8.62 -8.76 -2.47
C ILE A 73 8.31 -10.23 -2.24
N GLU A 74 7.66 -10.89 -3.20
CA GLU A 74 7.39 -12.32 -3.14
C GLU A 74 8.71 -13.11 -3.12
N ASP A 75 9.63 -12.77 -4.03
CA ASP A 75 10.98 -13.33 -4.07
C ASP A 75 11.72 -13.10 -2.73
N LEU A 76 11.66 -11.90 -2.16
CA LEU A 76 12.25 -11.61 -0.84
C LEU A 76 11.62 -12.42 0.30
N LYS A 77 10.28 -12.58 0.31
CA LYS A 77 9.59 -13.42 1.30
C LYS A 77 10.02 -14.87 1.17
N ASP A 78 10.13 -15.38 -0.04
CA ASP A 78 10.58 -16.75 -0.27
C ASP A 78 12.03 -16.94 0.15
N LEU A 79 12.92 -15.97 -0.11
CA LEU A 79 14.29 -15.96 0.40
C LEU A 79 14.32 -15.98 1.94
N THR A 80 13.47 -15.22 2.64
CA THR A 80 13.41 -15.27 4.11
C THR A 80 12.93 -16.60 4.67
N LYS A 81 12.13 -17.37 3.91
CA LYS A 81 11.72 -18.74 4.29
C LYS A 81 12.83 -19.77 4.09
N LEU A 82 13.80 -19.47 3.23
CA LEU A 82 14.97 -20.33 2.95
C LEU A 82 16.12 -20.11 3.94
N GLN A 83 16.11 -18.98 4.67
CA GLN A 83 17.02 -18.76 5.78
C GLN A 83 16.59 -19.63 6.97
N VAL A 84 17.16 -20.83 7.04
CA VAL A 84 17.19 -21.72 8.21
C VAL A 84 18.57 -21.65 8.83
#